data_AF-A0A0F9PM61-F1
#
_entry.id   AF-A0A0F9PM61-F1
#
_cell.length_a   1.000
_cell.length_b   1.000
_cell.length_c   1.000
_cell.angle_alpha   90.00
_cell.angle_beta   90.00
_cell.angle_gamma   90.00
#
_symmetry.space_group_name_H-M   'P 1'
#
loop_
_entity.id
_entity.type
_entity.pdbx_description
1 polymer ?
#
loop_
_entity_poly.entity_id
_entity_poly.type
_entity_poly.pdbx_seq_one_letter_code
_entity_poly.pdbx_strand_id
1 'polypeptide(L)'
;MAERKDRPEVLAGVTVKVKTGCGNMYVTVTFHEGGEFEVFGMVGKAGTCSKALSEAVTRMLSLQLRCGVKSTEISKQLRGITCPNPVWSHGTQILSCADAVAKVLTELPSMKLVKHYGFLNPDAAPVLETDTHGFKEPEDIPEEETDGANA
;
A
#
# COMPACT_ATOMS: atom_id res chain seq x y z
N MET A 1 23.11 -2.94 21.05
CA MET A 1 21.71 -2.59 20.69
C MET A 1 21.75 -1.95 19.32
N ALA A 2 20.75 -2.16 18.46
CA ALA A 2 20.73 -1.52 17.16
C ALA A 2 20.51 0.00 17.35
N GLU A 3 21.44 0.81 16.87
CA GLU A 3 21.38 2.27 16.99
C GLU A 3 20.37 2.83 15.97
N ARG A 4 19.47 3.69 16.44
CA ARG A 4 18.48 4.33 15.58
C ARG A 4 19.17 5.35 14.69
N LYS A 5 19.18 5.14 13.38
CA LYS A 5 19.70 6.10 12.41
C LYS A 5 18.97 7.44 12.49
N ASP A 6 19.72 8.53 12.47
CA ASP A 6 19.16 9.86 12.36
C ASP A 6 18.54 10.11 10.98
N ARG A 7 17.49 10.93 10.98
CA ARG A 7 16.69 11.17 9.79
C ARG A 7 17.28 12.35 9.03
N PRO A 8 17.68 12.18 7.76
CA PRO A 8 18.07 13.30 6.89
C PRO A 8 16.92 14.30 6.71
N GLU A 9 17.25 15.53 6.31
CA GLU A 9 16.23 16.54 6.01
C GLU A 9 15.31 16.11 4.86
N VAL A 10 15.90 15.50 3.82
CA VAL A 10 15.20 15.08 2.60
C VAL A 10 15.41 13.59 2.35
N LEU A 11 14.33 12.91 1.96
CA LEU A 11 14.31 11.51 1.59
C LEU A 11 13.50 11.31 0.31
N ALA A 12 13.99 10.45 -0.58
CA ALA A 12 13.20 9.98 -1.71
C ALA A 12 12.21 8.90 -1.24
N GLY A 13 11.04 8.81 -1.88
CA GLY A 13 10.05 7.81 -1.56
C GLY A 13 9.02 7.59 -2.65
N VAL A 14 8.29 6.48 -2.52
CA VAL A 14 7.23 6.05 -3.42
C VAL A 14 5.95 5.90 -2.62
N THR A 15 4.84 6.39 -3.16
CA THR A 15 3.52 6.21 -2.55
C THR A 15 2.67 5.28 -3.38
N VAL A 16 2.20 4.20 -2.78
CA VAL A 16 1.32 3.21 -3.40
C VAL A 16 -0.09 3.39 -2.84
N LYS A 17 -1.07 3.52 -3.75
CA LYS A 17 -2.49 3.50 -3.39
C LYS A 17 -2.98 2.07 -3.33
N VAL A 18 -3.59 1.68 -2.21
CA VAL A 18 -4.16 0.34 -1.98
C VAL A 18 -5.60 0.48 -1.53
N LYS A 19 -6.52 -0.26 -2.16
CA LYS A 19 -7.91 -0.32 -1.69
C LYS A 19 -7.99 -1.22 -0.46
N THR A 20 -8.55 -0.73 0.65
CA THR A 20 -8.78 -1.50 1.88
C THR A 20 -10.26 -1.43 2.29
N GLY A 21 -10.68 -2.25 3.24
CA GLY A 21 -12.04 -2.20 3.80
C GLY A 21 -12.39 -0.88 4.50
N CYS A 22 -11.38 -0.10 4.90
CA CYS A 22 -11.57 1.22 5.51
C CYS A 22 -11.51 2.37 4.48
N GLY A 23 -11.38 2.05 3.19
CA GLY A 23 -11.25 3.01 2.09
C GLY A 23 -9.87 2.93 1.41
N ASN A 24 -9.54 3.95 0.61
CA ASN A 24 -8.23 4.01 -0.03
C ASN A 24 -7.15 4.36 1.01
N MET A 25 -6.17 3.46 1.13
CA MET A 25 -4.94 3.68 1.87
C MET A 25 -3.83 4.11 0.93
N TYR A 26 -3.00 5.05 1.39
CA TYR A 26 -1.79 5.49 0.71
C TYR A 26 -0.62 5.09 1.59
N VAL A 27 0.22 4.20 1.07
CA VAL A 27 1.42 3.71 1.75
C VAL A 27 2.63 4.35 1.10
N THR A 28 3.32 5.21 1.83
CA THR A 28 4.56 5.84 1.37
C THR A 28 5.75 5.11 1.98
N VAL A 29 6.66 4.61 1.16
CA VAL A 29 7.93 4.04 1.61
C VAL A 29 9.05 4.97 1.17
N THR A 30 9.90 5.39 2.11
CA THR A 30 11.08 6.21 1.81
C THR A 30 12.34 5.36 1.87
N PHE A 31 13.41 5.85 1.24
CA PHE A 31 14.66 5.13 1.13
C PHE A 31 15.84 5.95 1.59
N HIS A 32 16.82 5.28 2.19
CA HIS A 32 18.08 5.87 2.61
C HIS A 32 19.19 4.81 2.50
N GLU A 33 20.35 5.19 1.96
CA GLU A 33 21.52 4.30 1.82
C GLU A 33 21.21 2.96 1.13
N GLY A 34 20.30 2.96 0.16
CA GLY A 34 19.95 1.75 -0.61
C GLY A 34 18.96 0.80 0.06
N GLY A 35 18.39 1.15 1.22
CA GLY A 35 17.34 0.39 1.89
C GLY A 35 16.11 1.22 2.25
N GLU A 36 15.02 0.56 2.62
CA GLU A 36 13.83 1.21 3.14
C GLU A 36 14.14 1.86 4.50
N PHE A 37 13.66 3.09 4.69
CA PHE A 37 14.01 3.91 5.85
C PHE A 37 12.80 4.26 6.73
N GLU A 38 11.69 4.68 6.12
CA GLU A 38 10.43 4.97 6.80
C GLU A 38 9.26 4.45 5.98
N VAL A 39 8.15 4.16 6.65
CA VAL A 39 6.87 3.85 6.02
C VAL A 39 5.77 4.68 6.67
N PHE A 40 4.94 5.29 5.85
CA PHE A 40 3.79 6.07 6.28
C PHE A 40 2.52 5.47 5.67
N GLY A 41 1.42 5.50 6.42
CA GLY A 41 0.15 4.93 5.99
C GLY A 41 -1.01 5.84 6.34
N MET A 42 -1.70 6.39 5.33
CA MET A 42 -2.87 7.23 5.54
C MET A 42 -4.08 6.65 4.82
N VAL A 43 -5.20 6.52 5.54
CA VAL A 43 -6.47 6.07 4.95
C VAL A 43 -7.38 7.28 4.77
N GLY A 44 -7.72 7.63 3.52
CA GLY A 44 -8.36 8.93 3.21
C GLY A 44 -9.74 9.10 3.83
N LYS A 45 -10.67 8.19 3.51
CA LYS A 45 -12.09 8.24 3.92
C LYS A 45 -12.42 7.36 5.12
N ALA A 46 -11.42 6.94 5.88
CA ALA A 46 -11.64 6.13 7.08
C ALA A 46 -12.15 6.95 8.27
N GLY A 47 -12.87 6.29 9.18
CA GLY A 47 -13.19 6.80 10.51
C GLY A 47 -11.95 6.98 11.38
N THR A 48 -12.12 7.67 12.51
CA THR A 48 -11.02 8.11 13.40
C THR A 48 -10.15 6.95 13.91
N CYS A 49 -10.75 5.81 14.27
CA CYS A 49 -10.01 4.67 14.82
C CYS A 49 -9.05 4.05 13.79
N SER A 50 -9.52 3.75 12.57
CA SER A 50 -8.69 3.17 11.52
C SER A 50 -7.56 4.11 11.09
N LYS A 51 -7.80 5.43 11.08
CA LYS A 51 -6.75 6.44 10.83
C LYS A 51 -5.70 6.42 11.93
N ALA A 52 -6.11 6.52 13.18
CA ALA A 52 -5.22 6.56 14.34
C ALA A 52 -4.37 5.28 14.46
N LEU A 53 -4.98 4.10 14.28
CA LEU A 53 -4.26 2.83 14.30
C LEU A 53 -3.29 2.71 13.12
N SER A 54 -3.67 3.13 11.92
CA SER A 54 -2.77 3.09 10.76
C SER A 54 -1.56 4.01 10.95
N GLU A 55 -1.77 5.21 11.50
CA GLU A 55 -0.68 6.14 11.82
C GLU A 55 0.22 5.55 12.92
N ALA A 56 -0.35 5.07 14.02
CA ALA A 56 0.41 4.50 15.12
C ALA A 56 1.28 3.32 14.67
N VAL A 57 0.71 2.39 13.89
CA VAL A 57 1.45 1.26 13.33
C VAL A 57 2.58 1.76 12.43
N THR A 58 2.30 2.61 11.44
CA THR A 58 3.34 3.03 10.48
C THR A 58 4.45 3.86 11.12
N ARG A 59 4.17 4.63 12.19
CA ARG A 59 5.21 5.27 13.02
C ARG A 59 6.11 4.27 13.74
N MET A 60 5.53 3.20 14.30
CA MET A 60 6.32 2.12 14.91
C MET A 60 7.15 1.35 13.88
N LEU A 61 6.62 1.13 12.68
CA LEU A 61 7.35 0.48 11.59
C LEU A 61 8.52 1.35 11.10
N SER A 62 8.29 2.66 10.95
CA SER A 62 9.35 3.62 10.62
C SER A 62 10.48 3.60 11.65
N LEU A 63 10.15 3.53 12.95
CA LEU A 63 11.17 3.39 13.99
C LEU A 63 11.96 2.09 13.83
N GLN A 64 11.29 0.97 13.56
CA GLN A 64 11.93 -0.34 13.36
C GLN A 64 12.88 -0.33 12.16
N LEU A 65 12.46 0.22 11.02
CA LEU A 65 13.30 0.36 9.83
C LEU A 65 14.55 1.19 10.13
N ARG A 66 14.39 2.30 10.86
CA ARG A 66 15.52 3.15 11.28
C ARG A 66 16.47 2.48 12.28
N CYS A 67 16.00 1.47 13.00
CA CYS A 67 16.82 0.60 13.85
C CYS A 67 17.39 -0.60 13.08
N GLY A 68 17.29 -0.65 11.75
CA GLY A 68 17.88 -1.69 10.92
C GLY A 68 17.08 -3.00 10.87
N VAL A 69 15.82 -3.01 11.33
CA VAL A 69 14.94 -4.17 11.14
C VAL A 69 14.60 -4.28 9.65
N LYS A 70 14.80 -5.47 9.07
CA LYS A 70 14.52 -5.70 7.65
C LYS A 70 13.02 -5.60 7.36
N SER A 71 12.66 -4.95 6.26
CA SER A 71 11.27 -4.85 5.77
C SER A 71 10.61 -6.22 5.60
N THR A 72 11.39 -7.25 5.23
CA THR A 72 10.93 -8.65 5.14
C THR A 72 10.43 -9.19 6.48
N GLU A 73 11.10 -8.88 7.60
CA GLU A 73 10.68 -9.34 8.93
C GLU A 73 9.44 -8.59 9.40
N ILE A 74 9.37 -7.28 9.14
CA ILE A 74 8.18 -6.47 9.41
C ILE A 74 6.98 -7.00 8.62
N SER A 75 7.15 -7.22 7.31
CA SER A 75 6.07 -7.67 6.42
C SER A 75 5.51 -9.03 6.85
N LYS A 76 6.35 -9.94 7.37
CA LYS A 76 5.90 -11.23 7.91
C LYS A 76 4.98 -11.07 9.12
N GLN A 77 5.22 -10.09 10.00
CA GLN A 77 4.39 -9.85 11.17
C GLN A 77 3.03 -9.23 10.82
N LEU A 78 2.98 -8.42 9.76
CA LEU A 78 1.78 -7.69 9.37
C LEU A 78 0.88 -8.48 8.41
N ARG A 79 1.46 -9.35 7.59
CA ARG A 79 0.75 -10.16 6.60
C ARG A 79 -0.28 -11.04 7.30
N GLY A 80 -1.50 -11.06 6.77
CA GLY A 80 -2.56 -11.90 7.32
C GLY A 80 -3.38 -11.26 8.45
N ILE A 81 -2.96 -10.10 9.00
CA ILE A 81 -3.79 -9.36 9.95
C ILE A 81 -5.10 -8.98 9.24
N THR A 82 -6.23 -9.39 9.81
CA THR A 82 -7.53 -9.32 9.14
C THR A 82 -8.47 -8.37 9.88
N CYS A 83 -9.13 -7.51 9.12
CA CYS A 83 -10.26 -6.70 9.57
C CYS A 83 -11.59 -7.31 9.07
N PRO A 84 -12.75 -6.89 9.60
CA PRO A 84 -14.06 -7.47 9.22
C PRO A 84 -14.42 -7.36 7.73
N ASN A 85 -13.79 -6.42 7.01
CA ASN A 85 -14.13 -6.11 5.62
C ASN A 85 -12.91 -6.30 4.69
N PRO A 86 -12.47 -7.54 4.38
CA PRO A 86 -11.47 -7.78 3.35
C PRO A 86 -11.95 -7.29 1.98
N VAL A 87 -11.04 -6.80 1.15
CA VAL A 87 -11.36 -6.32 -0.20
C VAL A 87 -10.35 -6.79 -1.22
N TRP A 88 -10.76 -6.89 -2.48
CA TRP A 88 -9.84 -7.12 -3.59
C TRP A 88 -9.30 -5.78 -4.11
N SER A 89 -7.99 -5.73 -4.31
CA SER A 89 -7.27 -4.58 -4.86
C SER A 89 -6.23 -5.09 -5.85
N HIS A 90 -6.32 -4.68 -7.12
CA HIS A 90 -5.37 -5.07 -8.18
C HIS A 90 -5.11 -6.59 -8.24
N GLY A 91 -6.17 -7.40 -8.15
CA GLY A 91 -6.05 -8.85 -8.23
C GLY A 91 -5.54 -9.56 -6.98
N THR A 92 -5.24 -8.81 -5.92
CA THR A 92 -4.79 -9.35 -4.64
C THR A 92 -5.81 -9.02 -3.56
N GLN A 93 -6.12 -10.00 -2.73
CA GLN A 93 -6.96 -9.76 -1.57
C GLN A 93 -6.18 -9.01 -0.49
N ILE A 94 -6.75 -7.92 0.01
CA ILE A 94 -6.25 -7.08 1.10
C ILE A 94 -7.12 -7.33 2.32
N LEU A 95 -6.51 -7.85 3.39
CA LEU A 95 -7.24 -8.29 4.57
C LEU A 95 -7.44 -7.17 5.60
N SER A 96 -6.55 -6.18 5.63
CA SER A 96 -6.61 -5.00 6.51
C SER A 96 -5.66 -3.90 6.03
N CYS A 97 -5.66 -2.76 6.72
CA CYS A 97 -4.63 -1.71 6.52
C CYS A 97 -3.22 -2.22 6.85
N ALA A 98 -3.06 -3.09 7.85
CA ALA A 98 -1.75 -3.65 8.20
C ALA A 98 -1.25 -4.62 7.12
N ASP A 99 -2.14 -5.48 6.62
CA ASP A 99 -1.85 -6.39 5.51
C ASP A 99 -1.54 -5.63 4.20
N ALA A 100 -2.21 -4.49 3.96
CA ALA A 100 -1.88 -3.59 2.85
C ALA A 100 -0.44 -3.08 2.92
N VAL A 101 0.01 -2.62 4.11
CA VAL A 101 1.41 -2.19 4.31
C VAL A 101 2.37 -3.36 4.10
N ALA A 102 2.03 -4.56 4.59
CA ALA A 102 2.84 -5.76 4.41
C ALA A 102 3.09 -6.09 2.93
N LYS A 103 2.02 -6.03 2.12
CA LYS A 103 2.08 -6.29 0.68
C LYS A 103 2.90 -5.23 -0.05
N VAL A 104 2.70 -3.95 0.26
CA VAL A 104 3.51 -2.86 -0.31
C VAL A 104 4.99 -3.07 0.01
N LEU A 105 5.36 -3.32 1.26
CA LEU A 105 6.77 -3.57 1.63
C LEU A 105 7.37 -4.81 0.94
N THR A 106 6.55 -5.80 0.60
CA THR A 106 7.02 -7.01 -0.10
C THR A 106 7.18 -6.78 -1.61
N GLU A 107 6.26 -6.04 -2.22
CA GLU A 107 6.18 -5.89 -3.67
C GLU A 107 7.04 -4.74 -4.19
N LEU A 108 7.21 -3.69 -3.40
CA LEU A 108 7.94 -2.47 -3.79
C LEU A 108 9.35 -2.73 -4.33
N PRO A 109 10.18 -3.63 -3.75
CA PRO A 109 11.50 -3.95 -4.33
C PRO A 109 11.41 -4.59 -5.73
N SER A 110 10.29 -5.24 -6.04
CA SER A 110 10.03 -5.93 -7.33
C SER A 110 9.22 -5.08 -8.30
N MET A 111 8.65 -3.95 -7.84
CA MET A 111 7.92 -3.03 -8.70
C MET A 111 8.89 -2.40 -9.68
N LYS A 112 8.76 -2.74 -10.96
CA LYS A 112 9.33 -1.91 -12.03
C LYS A 112 8.57 -0.59 -11.98
N LEU A 113 9.16 0.41 -11.33
CA LEU A 113 8.73 1.80 -11.47
C LEU A 113 8.81 2.12 -12.97
N VAL A 114 7.67 2.03 -13.65
CA VAL A 114 7.54 2.35 -15.07
C VAL A 114 8.07 3.77 -15.26
N LYS A 115 8.75 3.99 -16.40
CA LYS A 115 9.42 5.21 -16.89
C LYS A 115 8.50 6.46 -16.97
N HIS A 116 7.88 6.83 -15.85
CA HIS A 116 6.92 7.93 -15.67
C HIS A 116 7.45 8.97 -14.67
N TYR A 117 8.77 9.12 -14.54
CA TYR A 117 9.35 10.34 -13.96
C TYR A 117 9.39 11.44 -15.03
N GLY A 118 8.21 11.99 -15.33
CA GLY A 118 8.06 13.31 -15.97
C GLY A 118 8.42 14.46 -15.03
N PHE A 119 8.88 14.19 -13.79
CA PHE A 119 9.47 15.22 -12.94
C PHE A 119 10.84 15.73 -13.46
N LEU A 120 11.37 15.11 -14.52
CA LEU A 120 12.50 15.63 -15.30
C LEU A 120 12.07 16.34 -16.61
N ASN A 121 10.77 16.53 -16.89
CA ASN A 121 10.32 17.24 -18.09
C ASN A 121 9.01 18.05 -17.84
N PRO A 122 9.08 19.39 -17.75
CA PRO A 122 7.96 20.24 -17.31
C PRO A 122 6.76 20.33 -18.27
N ASP A 123 6.86 19.83 -19.49
CA ASP A 123 5.86 20.08 -20.55
C ASP A 123 4.93 18.90 -20.88
N ALA A 124 5.02 17.76 -20.18
CA ALA A 124 4.19 16.59 -20.50
C ALA A 124 2.87 16.58 -19.70
N ALA A 125 1.73 16.73 -20.39
CA ALA A 125 0.40 16.56 -19.81
C ALA A 125 0.16 15.08 -19.37
N PRO A 126 -0.56 14.84 -18.26
CA PRO A 126 -0.79 13.49 -17.76
C PRO A 126 -1.75 12.73 -18.69
N VAL A 127 -1.26 11.66 -19.31
CA VAL A 127 -2.08 10.69 -20.04
C VAL A 127 -1.94 9.34 -19.33
N LEU A 128 -3.05 8.84 -18.80
CA LEU A 128 -3.19 7.46 -18.37
C LEU A 128 -3.64 6.66 -19.60
N GLU A 129 -2.80 5.80 -20.14
CA GLU A 129 -3.27 4.73 -21.03
C GLU A 129 -3.20 3.40 -20.28
N THR A 130 -4.34 2.76 -20.15
CA THR A 130 -4.51 1.46 -19.52
C THR A 130 -4.24 0.35 -20.52
N ASP A 131 -2.99 -0.08 -20.64
CA ASP A 131 -2.67 -1.33 -21.35
C ASP A 131 -2.82 -2.51 -20.39
N THR A 132 -3.93 -3.22 -20.54
CA THR A 132 -4.40 -4.40 -19.79
C THR A 132 -3.60 -5.69 -20.05
N HIS A 133 -2.30 -5.60 -20.34
CA HIS A 133 -1.50 -6.80 -20.66
C HIS A 133 -0.64 -7.24 -19.47
N GLY A 134 -1.34 -7.84 -18.50
CA GLY A 134 -0.75 -8.49 -17.32
C GLY A 134 -1.77 -9.03 -16.32
N PHE A 135 -3.07 -8.94 -16.61
CA PHE A 135 -4.13 -9.44 -15.74
C PHE A 135 -5.22 -10.04 -16.63
N LYS A 136 -5.34 -11.38 -16.64
CA LYS A 136 -6.44 -12.04 -17.35
C LYS A 136 -7.74 -11.66 -16.64
N GLU A 137 -8.68 -11.08 -17.39
CA GLU A 137 -10.03 -10.81 -16.89
C GLU A 137 -10.70 -12.12 -16.47
N PRO A 138 -11.36 -12.18 -15.30
CA PRO A 138 -12.23 -13.30 -14.98
C PRO A 138 -13.51 -13.17 -15.82
N GLU A 139 -13.80 -14.21 -16.61
CA GLU A 139 -15.01 -14.37 -17.39
C GLU A 139 -16.26 -14.23 -16.51
N ASP A 140 -17.30 -13.58 -17.08
CA ASP A 140 -18.53 -13.13 -16.43
C ASP A 140 -19.18 -14.19 -15.51
N ILE A 141 -19.45 -13.81 -14.26
CA ILE A 141 -20.34 -14.55 -13.36
C ILE A 141 -21.76 -14.07 -13.68
N PRO A 142 -22.70 -14.94 -14.07
CA PRO A 142 -24.06 -14.52 -14.39
C PRO A 142 -24.74 -13.94 -13.13
N GLU A 143 -25.38 -12.78 -13.30
CA GLU A 143 -26.21 -12.14 -12.28
C GLU A 143 -27.42 -13.05 -11.98
N GLU A 144 -27.52 -13.55 -10.73
CA GLU A 144 -28.75 -14.18 -10.26
C GLU A 144 -29.85 -13.11 -10.14
N GLU A 145 -30.92 -13.28 -10.94
CA GLU A 145 -32.19 -12.57 -10.84
C GLU A 145 -32.72 -12.63 -9.40
N THR A 146 -32.73 -11.49 -8.72
CA THR A 146 -33.59 -11.32 -7.54
C THR A 146 -34.97 -10.91 -8.01
N ASP A 147 -35.78 -11.91 -8.33
CA ASP A 147 -37.21 -11.74 -8.58
C ASP A 147 -37.88 -11.26 -7.29
N GLY A 148 -38.14 -9.95 -7.24
CA GLY A 148 -39.11 -9.37 -6.33
C GLY A 148 -40.51 -9.51 -6.92
N ALA A 149 -41.32 -10.44 -6.39
CA ALA A 149 -42.77 -10.43 -6.58
C ALA A 149 -43.51 -11.03 -5.37
N ASN A 150 -44.07 -10.12 -4.56
CA ASN A 150 -45.29 -10.18 -3.75
C ASN A 150 -45.93 -11.55 -3.42
N ALA A 151 -46.08 -11.85 -2.12
CA ALA A 151 -47.38 -12.00 -1.41
C ALA A 151 -47.13 -12.41 0.06
#